data_AF-A0ABD7B080-F1
#
_entry.id   AF-A0ABD7B080-F1
#
_cell.length_a   1.000
_cell.length_b   1.000
_cell.length_c   1.000
_cell.angle_alpha   90.00
_cell.angle_beta   90.00
_cell.angle_gamma   90.00
#
_symmetry.space_group_name_H-M   'P 1'
#
loop_
_entity.id
_entity.type
_entity.pdbx_description
1 polymer ?
#
loop_
_entity_poly.entity_id
_entity_poly.type
_entity_poly.pdbx_seq_one_letter_code
_entity_poly.pdbx_strand_id
1 'polypeptide(L)'
;MINIVLFLLAVLLVIVIIKLLKLGKRTVKVIGSILLIILVLCAVGFAVMAYNENQERTAYIEKLKAYSTTIDEYAETHGYTVGNILSDSSGKFDEEAKAYFRAHEKEFDPTKKVTMISDVVAFANNYRSANGLSTGRSYIDVVSREKTTLHLERPLKGQADVVIVFYPYFIDSWDTKKLVQNDVYDAWLFKIYNLDGTRIFSLRNGWSLSTEHNAEMFDNAKDN
;
A
#
# COMPACT_ATOMS: atom_id res chain seq x y z
N MET A 1 -20.19 -12.83 0.91
CA MET A 1 -21.40 -12.89 0.04
C MET A 1 -21.99 -14.31 -0.05
N ILE A 2 -21.20 -15.33 -0.44
CA ILE A 2 -21.63 -16.73 -0.54
C ILE A 2 -22.26 -17.29 0.76
N ASN A 3 -21.69 -16.99 1.93
CA ASN A 3 -22.20 -17.49 3.21
C ASN A 3 -23.58 -16.93 3.57
N ILE A 4 -23.88 -15.68 3.19
CA ILE A 4 -25.21 -15.07 3.38
C ILE A 4 -26.24 -15.71 2.44
N VAL A 5 -25.84 -15.95 1.18
CA VAL A 5 -26.70 -16.60 0.18
C VAL A 5 -27.08 -18.02 0.63
N LEU A 6 -26.11 -18.79 1.12
CA LEU A 6 -26.34 -20.15 1.64
C LEU A 6 -27.25 -20.17 2.88
N PHE A 7 -27.09 -19.21 3.78
CA PHE A 7 -27.94 -19.07 4.96
C PHE A 7 -29.40 -18.75 4.58
N LEU A 8 -29.61 -17.80 3.65
CA LEU A 8 -30.95 -17.45 3.16
C LEU A 8 -31.62 -18.64 2.46
N LEU A 9 -30.87 -19.41 1.68
CA LEU A 9 -31.33 -20.65 1.03
C LEU A 9 -31.78 -21.69 2.07
N ALA A 10 -31.03 -21.87 3.15
CA ALA A 10 -31.40 -22.77 4.24
C ALA A 10 -32.70 -22.32 4.96
N VAL A 11 -32.86 -21.03 5.23
CA VAL A 11 -34.09 -20.48 5.82
C VAL A 11 -35.29 -20.71 4.89
N LEU A 12 -35.12 -20.49 3.58
CA LEU A 12 -36.17 -20.71 2.58
C LEU A 12 -36.61 -22.18 2.53
N LEU A 13 -35.66 -23.12 2.58
CA LEU A 13 -35.93 -24.56 2.65
C LEU A 13 -36.72 -24.94 3.90
N VAL A 14 -36.38 -24.39 5.07
CA VAL A 14 -37.12 -24.63 6.31
C VAL A 14 -38.56 -24.13 6.20
N ILE A 15 -38.78 -22.94 5.62
CA ILE A 15 -40.12 -22.39 5.39
C ILE A 15 -40.95 -23.32 4.48
N VAL A 16 -40.35 -23.84 3.41
CA VAL A 16 -41.01 -24.78 2.48
C VAL A 16 -41.40 -26.08 3.20
N ILE A 17 -40.51 -26.66 4.03
CA ILE A 17 -40.77 -27.88 4.79
C ILE A 17 -41.92 -27.69 5.79
N ILE A 18 -41.95 -26.57 6.52
CA ILE A 18 -43.04 -26.25 7.47
C ILE A 18 -44.39 -26.16 6.75
N LYS A 19 -44.40 -25.57 5.55
CA LYS A 19 -45.61 -25.42 4.74
C LYS A 19 -46.13 -26.77 4.23
N LEU A 20 -45.22 -27.71 3.91
CA LEU A 20 -45.56 -29.07 3.47
C LEU A 20 -46.10 -29.95 4.63
N LEU A 21 -45.62 -29.75 5.85
CA LEU A 21 -45.99 -30.57 7.02
C LEU A 21 -47.37 -30.25 7.65
N LYS A 22 -48.10 -29.24 7.14
CA LYS A 22 -49.44 -28.81 7.64
C LYS A 22 -49.54 -28.76 9.18
N LEU A 23 -48.49 -28.23 9.83
CA LEU A 23 -48.40 -28.13 11.29
C LEU A 23 -49.48 -27.20 11.86
N GLY A 24 -50.02 -27.55 13.04
CA GLY A 24 -51.04 -26.75 13.72
C GLY A 24 -50.56 -25.32 14.03
N LYS A 25 -51.49 -24.34 14.03
CA LYS A 25 -51.19 -22.89 14.19
C LYS A 25 -50.29 -22.56 15.38
N ARG A 26 -50.39 -23.32 16.48
CA ARG A 26 -49.59 -23.13 17.70
C ARG A 26 -48.12 -23.53 17.46
N THR A 27 -47.90 -24.65 16.79
CA THR A 27 -46.56 -25.17 16.46
C THR A 27 -45.85 -24.30 15.42
N VAL A 28 -46.56 -23.81 14.41
CA VAL A 28 -46.01 -22.88 13.41
C VAL A 28 -45.55 -21.57 14.06
N LYS A 29 -46.32 -21.03 15.02
CA LYS A 29 -45.91 -19.83 15.77
C LYS A 29 -44.64 -20.06 16.57
N VAL A 30 -44.53 -21.19 17.27
CA VAL A 30 -43.33 -21.52 18.06
C VAL A 30 -42.10 -21.66 17.16
N ILE A 31 -42.21 -22.41 16.06
CA ILE A 31 -41.10 -22.58 15.11
C ILE A 31 -40.72 -21.24 14.45
N GLY A 32 -41.70 -20.42 14.07
CA GLY A 32 -41.46 -19.08 13.52
C GLY A 32 -40.73 -18.16 14.49
N SER A 33 -41.10 -18.17 15.77
CA SER A 33 -40.38 -17.40 16.80
C SER A 33 -38.95 -17.90 17.01
N ILE A 34 -38.72 -19.21 17.00
CA ILE A 34 -37.37 -19.79 17.12
C ILE A 34 -36.51 -19.39 15.92
N LEU A 35 -37.05 -19.47 14.71
CA LEU A 35 -36.34 -19.05 13.49
C LEU A 35 -36.01 -17.55 13.52
N LEU A 36 -36.92 -16.71 13.98
CA LEU A 36 -36.68 -15.27 14.14
C LEU A 36 -35.50 -15.02 15.10
N ILE A 37 -35.47 -15.70 16.25
CA ILE A 37 -34.38 -15.56 17.23
C ILE A 37 -33.04 -15.98 16.62
N ILE A 38 -33.00 -17.12 15.91
CA ILE A 38 -31.77 -17.58 15.23
C ILE A 38 -31.30 -16.55 14.21
N LEU A 39 -32.23 -15.98 13.43
CA LEU A 39 -31.92 -15.00 12.39
C LEU A 39 -31.35 -13.71 12.99
N VAL A 40 -31.89 -13.25 14.13
CA VAL A 40 -31.35 -12.11 14.88
C VAL A 40 -29.93 -12.41 15.40
N LEU A 41 -29.70 -13.60 15.97
CA LEU A 41 -28.37 -13.99 16.45
C LEU A 41 -27.34 -14.07 15.31
N CYS A 42 -27.71 -14.61 14.15
CA CYS A 42 -26.84 -14.65 12.97
C CYS A 42 -26.52 -13.24 12.44
N ALA A 43 -27.51 -12.34 12.41
CA ALA A 43 -27.31 -10.96 11.99
C ALA A 43 -26.34 -10.21 12.94
N VAL A 44 -26.50 -10.40 14.25
CA VAL A 44 -25.59 -9.83 15.25
C VAL A 44 -24.17 -10.39 15.10
N GLY A 45 -24.03 -11.71 14.95
CA GLY A 45 -22.72 -12.35 14.75
C GLY A 45 -22.02 -11.85 13.48
N PHE A 46 -22.75 -11.70 12.38
CA PHE A 46 -22.22 -11.14 11.14
C PHE A 46 -21.79 -9.68 11.31
N ALA A 47 -22.59 -8.86 11.99
CA ALA A 47 -22.25 -7.46 12.26
C ALA A 47 -20.96 -7.34 13.09
N VAL A 48 -20.77 -8.20 14.09
CA VAL A 48 -19.53 -8.24 14.89
C VAL A 48 -18.32 -8.67 14.05
N MET A 49 -18.44 -9.70 13.21
CA MET A 49 -17.34 -10.12 12.34
C MET A 49 -16.97 -9.02 11.33
N ALA A 50 -17.95 -8.41 10.67
CA ALA A 50 -17.72 -7.32 9.75
C ALA A 50 -17.09 -6.09 10.44
N TYR A 51 -17.50 -5.80 11.68
CA TYR A 51 -16.90 -4.74 12.49
C TYR A 51 -15.43 -5.04 12.81
N ASN A 52 -15.11 -6.25 13.27
CA ASN A 52 -13.74 -6.65 13.59
C ASN A 52 -12.85 -6.64 12.34
N GLU A 53 -13.33 -7.17 11.21
CA GLU A 53 -12.61 -7.15 9.93
C GLU A 53 -12.33 -5.70 9.48
N ASN A 54 -13.30 -4.80 9.66
CA ASN A 54 -13.11 -3.39 9.34
C ASN A 54 -12.12 -2.70 10.29
N GLN A 55 -12.13 -3.04 11.58
CA GLN A 55 -11.16 -2.54 12.56
C GLN A 55 -9.74 -3.01 12.23
N GLU A 56 -9.56 -4.30 11.91
CA GLU A 56 -8.28 -4.85 11.48
C GLU A 56 -7.77 -4.18 10.20
N ARG A 57 -8.66 -3.97 9.21
CA ARG A 57 -8.33 -3.26 7.98
C ARG A 57 -7.90 -1.82 8.26
N THR A 58 -8.62 -1.12 9.13
CA THR A 58 -8.30 0.28 9.49
C THR A 58 -6.96 0.34 10.21
N ALA A 59 -6.74 -0.53 11.20
CA ALA A 59 -5.47 -0.62 11.92
C ALA A 59 -4.30 -0.93 11.00
N TYR A 60 -4.50 -1.81 10.02
CA TYR A 60 -3.48 -2.12 9.02
C TYR A 60 -3.14 -0.92 8.13
N ILE A 61 -4.14 -0.16 7.68
CA ILE A 61 -3.93 1.06 6.89
C ILE A 61 -3.14 2.10 7.71
N GLU A 62 -3.47 2.28 8.99
CA GLU A 62 -2.73 3.21 9.86
C GLU A 62 -1.28 2.77 10.08
N LYS A 63 -1.02 1.46 10.19
CA LYS A 63 0.35 0.93 10.21
C LYS A 63 1.11 1.21 8.91
N LEU A 64 0.45 1.08 7.75
CA LEU A 64 1.06 1.39 6.46
C LEU A 64 1.38 2.90 6.33
N LYS A 65 0.47 3.77 6.78
CA LYS A 65 0.71 5.22 6.79
C LYS A 65 1.91 5.56 7.67
N ALA A 66 1.92 5.02 8.90
CA ALA A 66 3.05 5.21 9.82
C ALA A 66 4.36 4.71 9.21
N TYR A 67 4.35 3.53 8.59
CA TYR A 67 5.50 2.98 7.87
C TYR A 67 6.01 3.92 6.76
N SER A 68 5.11 4.44 5.92
CA SER A 68 5.45 5.41 4.86
C SER A 68 6.10 6.65 5.45
N THR A 69 5.47 7.28 6.44
CA THR A 69 5.99 8.49 7.10
C THR A 69 7.35 8.24 7.74
N THR A 70 7.51 7.12 8.46
CA THR A 70 8.76 6.81 9.15
C THR A 70 9.91 6.54 8.17
N ILE A 71 9.63 6.00 6.99
CA ILE A 71 10.66 5.87 5.94
C ILE A 71 11.02 7.22 5.35
N ASP A 72 10.04 8.08 5.09
CA ASP A 72 10.30 9.43 4.60
C ASP A 72 11.18 10.20 5.58
N GLU A 73 10.83 10.17 6.87
CA GLU A 73 11.62 10.78 7.95
C GLU A 73 13.04 10.19 8.03
N TYR A 74 13.17 8.86 7.93
CA TYR A 74 14.48 8.21 7.93
C TYR A 74 15.31 8.66 6.72
N ALA A 75 14.72 8.66 5.54
CA ALA A 75 15.37 9.07 4.30
C ALA A 75 15.77 10.55 4.32
N GLU A 76 15.01 11.43 4.97
CA GLU A 76 15.37 12.85 5.10
C GLU A 76 16.48 13.08 6.15
N THR A 77 16.46 12.35 7.26
CA THR A 77 17.36 12.59 8.39
C THR A 77 18.71 11.89 8.27
N HIS A 78 18.78 10.76 7.57
CA HIS A 78 19.98 9.91 7.48
C HIS A 78 20.78 10.09 6.18
N GLY A 79 20.57 11.20 5.48
CA GLY A 79 21.28 11.49 4.25
C GLY A 79 22.69 12.06 4.46
N TYR A 80 23.53 11.85 3.45
CA TYR A 80 24.93 12.31 3.39
C TYR A 80 25.08 13.31 2.25
N THR A 81 25.91 14.34 2.42
CA THR A 81 26.31 15.15 1.26
C THR A 81 27.23 14.33 0.36
N VAL A 82 27.29 14.66 -0.93
CA VAL A 82 28.22 14.01 -1.86
C VAL A 82 29.65 14.13 -1.36
N GLY A 83 30.04 15.29 -0.82
CA GLY A 83 31.35 15.48 -0.19
C GLY A 83 31.63 14.46 0.91
N ASN A 84 30.69 14.22 1.82
CA ASN A 84 30.86 13.24 2.91
C ASN A 84 31.04 11.81 2.37
N ILE A 85 30.34 11.45 1.30
CA ILE A 85 30.45 10.13 0.67
C ILE A 85 31.84 9.97 0.03
N LEU A 86 32.28 10.97 -0.74
CA LEU A 86 33.54 10.92 -1.46
C LEU A 86 34.76 10.98 -0.54
N SER A 87 34.66 11.70 0.58
CA SER A 87 35.73 11.80 1.58
C SER A 87 35.71 10.68 2.62
N ASP A 88 34.77 9.73 2.54
CA ASP A 88 34.66 8.68 3.55
C ASP A 88 35.89 7.77 3.58
N SER A 89 36.52 7.71 4.75
CA SER A 89 37.65 6.81 5.04
C SER A 89 37.26 5.67 5.98
N SER A 90 36.00 5.61 6.44
CA SER A 90 35.53 4.57 7.37
C SER A 90 35.26 3.22 6.70
N GLY A 91 35.22 3.20 5.36
CA GLY A 91 34.85 2.02 4.58
C GLY A 91 33.34 1.79 4.52
N LYS A 92 32.55 2.78 4.93
CA LYS A 92 31.08 2.74 4.82
C LYS A 92 30.64 2.78 3.35
N PHE A 93 31.34 3.56 2.53
CA PHE A 93 31.09 3.62 1.09
C PHE A 93 32.24 2.99 0.32
N ASP A 94 31.93 1.99 -0.50
CA ASP A 94 32.91 1.36 -1.39
C ASP A 94 33.29 2.28 -2.57
N GLU A 95 34.34 1.90 -3.31
CA GLU A 95 34.78 2.70 -4.45
C GLU A 95 33.79 2.71 -5.62
N GLU A 96 32.90 1.71 -5.73
CA GLU A 96 31.86 1.68 -6.76
C GLU A 96 30.80 2.77 -6.50
N ALA A 97 30.30 2.86 -5.26
CA ALA A 97 29.42 3.93 -4.83
C ALA A 97 30.09 5.30 -5.00
N LYS A 98 31.35 5.44 -4.59
CA LYS A 98 32.10 6.69 -4.78
C LYS A 98 32.28 7.04 -6.26
N ALA A 99 32.56 6.06 -7.11
CA ALA A 99 32.70 6.28 -8.55
C ALA A 99 31.39 6.79 -9.19
N TYR A 100 30.23 6.23 -8.79
CA TYR A 100 28.93 6.73 -9.21
C TYR A 100 28.75 8.22 -8.86
N PHE A 101 29.03 8.60 -7.61
CA PHE A 101 28.88 9.99 -7.18
C PHE A 101 29.92 10.94 -7.79
N ARG A 102 31.14 10.49 -8.06
CA ARG A 102 32.14 11.27 -8.83
C ARG A 102 31.66 11.56 -10.25
N ALA A 103 31.04 10.58 -10.91
CA ALA A 103 30.55 10.72 -12.28
C ALA A 103 29.38 11.70 -12.40
N HIS A 104 28.56 11.83 -11.35
CA HIS A 104 27.34 12.65 -11.33
C HIS A 104 27.45 13.86 -10.37
N GLU A 105 28.65 14.20 -9.88
CA GLU A 105 28.86 15.24 -8.85
C GLU A 105 28.24 16.60 -9.26
N LYS A 106 28.32 16.93 -10.54
CA LYS A 106 27.78 18.20 -11.09
C LYS A 106 26.25 18.27 -11.13
N GLU A 107 25.58 17.12 -11.04
CA GLU A 107 24.11 17.02 -11.03
C GLU A 107 23.54 17.09 -9.60
N PHE A 108 24.40 16.88 -8.60
CA PHE A 108 24.00 16.95 -7.19
C PHE A 108 24.24 18.34 -6.62
N ASP A 109 23.21 18.89 -5.98
CA ASP A 109 23.38 20.06 -5.13
C ASP A 109 24.27 19.67 -3.92
N PRO A 110 25.43 20.32 -3.71
CA PRO A 110 26.37 19.97 -2.65
C PRO A 110 25.81 20.15 -1.24
N THR A 111 24.74 20.94 -1.09
CA THR A 111 24.04 21.15 0.18
C THR A 111 22.92 20.14 0.43
N LYS A 112 22.47 19.44 -0.63
CA LYS A 112 21.40 18.47 -0.54
C LYS A 112 21.94 17.12 -0.09
N LYS A 113 21.34 16.58 0.96
CA LYS A 113 21.65 15.26 1.46
C LYS A 113 21.03 14.19 0.56
N VAL A 114 21.79 13.13 0.31
CA VAL A 114 21.40 11.93 -0.44
C VAL A 114 21.47 10.73 0.50
N THR A 115 20.42 9.94 0.56
CA THR A 115 20.37 8.76 1.43
C THR A 115 20.55 7.51 0.60
N MET A 116 21.41 6.60 1.07
CA MET A 116 21.67 5.35 0.37
C MET A 116 20.43 4.46 0.40
N ILE A 117 20.01 3.97 -0.77
CA ILE A 117 18.85 3.09 -0.88
C ILE A 117 19.02 1.85 0.01
N SER A 118 20.22 1.27 0.07
CA SER A 118 20.52 0.11 0.91
C SER A 118 20.28 0.37 2.41
N ASP A 119 20.67 1.54 2.92
CA ASP A 119 20.41 1.95 4.32
C ASP A 119 18.89 2.04 4.58
N VAL A 120 18.14 2.67 3.67
CA VAL A 120 16.68 2.79 3.80
C VAL A 120 16.01 1.42 3.72
N VAL A 121 16.50 0.52 2.85
CA VAL A 121 15.99 -0.86 2.73
C VAL A 121 16.21 -1.63 4.03
N ALA A 122 17.42 -1.56 4.61
CA ALA A 122 17.74 -2.24 5.85
C ALA A 122 16.83 -1.75 6.99
N PHE A 123 16.63 -0.44 7.08
CA PHE A 123 15.69 0.17 8.02
C PHE A 123 14.25 -0.30 7.79
N ALA A 124 13.79 -0.26 6.55
CA ALA A 124 12.46 -0.71 6.15
C ALA A 124 12.20 -2.18 6.54
N ASN A 125 13.17 -3.07 6.29
CA ASN A 125 13.08 -4.48 6.68
C ASN A 125 12.91 -4.66 8.19
N ASN A 126 13.73 -3.97 8.98
CA ASN A 126 13.65 -4.03 10.43
C ASN A 126 12.32 -3.50 10.95
N TYR A 127 11.86 -2.35 10.42
CA TYR A 127 10.57 -1.77 10.81
C TYR A 127 9.41 -2.72 10.49
N ARG A 128 9.40 -3.29 9.28
CA ARG A 128 8.35 -4.24 8.85
C ARG A 128 8.29 -5.46 9.76
N SER A 129 9.45 -6.04 10.07
CA SER A 129 9.56 -7.19 10.98
C SER A 129 9.06 -6.85 12.39
N ALA A 130 9.40 -5.66 12.90
CA ALA A 130 9.00 -5.24 14.25
C ALA A 130 7.49 -4.93 14.36
N ASN A 131 6.85 -4.51 13.26
CA ASN A 131 5.45 -4.04 13.27
C ASN A 131 4.46 -5.04 12.63
N GLY A 132 4.95 -6.19 12.15
CA GLY A 132 4.14 -7.22 11.50
C GLY A 132 3.58 -6.78 10.15
N LEU A 133 4.37 -6.04 9.35
CA LEU A 133 3.99 -5.63 8.00
C LEU A 133 4.61 -6.58 6.97
N SER A 134 3.78 -7.18 6.13
CA SER A 134 4.18 -8.16 5.11
C SER A 134 4.33 -7.57 3.71
N THR A 135 4.71 -6.28 3.62
CA THR A 135 4.80 -5.56 2.35
C THR A 135 6.22 -5.57 1.78
N GLY A 136 6.33 -5.36 0.47
CA GLY A 136 7.60 -5.31 -0.27
C GLY A 136 8.35 -6.64 -0.41
N ARG A 137 9.46 -6.61 -1.17
CA ARG A 137 10.28 -7.78 -1.52
C ARG A 137 11.62 -7.80 -0.79
N SER A 138 12.22 -8.99 -0.69
CA SER A 138 13.61 -9.15 -0.24
C SER A 138 14.57 -8.43 -1.20
N TYR A 139 15.52 -7.68 -0.64
CA TYR A 139 16.50 -6.92 -1.39
C TYR A 139 17.62 -7.80 -1.94
N ILE A 140 18.04 -7.55 -3.20
CA ILE A 140 19.12 -8.27 -3.89
C ILE A 140 20.09 -7.22 -4.47
N ASP A 141 21.28 -7.14 -3.86
CA ASP A 141 22.19 -5.99 -3.86
C ASP A 141 22.80 -5.58 -5.22
N VAL A 142 22.63 -6.36 -6.29
CA VAL A 142 23.46 -6.20 -7.51
C VAL A 142 22.70 -5.56 -8.70
N VAL A 143 21.37 -5.39 -8.62
CA VAL A 143 20.54 -4.89 -9.77
C VAL A 143 19.37 -3.97 -9.34
N SER A 144 19.24 -3.66 -8.06
CA SER A 144 17.95 -3.40 -7.43
C SER A 144 17.60 -1.89 -7.30
N ARG A 145 17.58 -1.15 -8.41
CA ARG A 145 16.79 0.11 -8.54
C ARG A 145 15.47 -0.11 -9.29
N GLU A 146 15.06 -1.38 -9.40
CA GLU A 146 13.85 -1.78 -10.10
C GLU A 146 12.68 -0.97 -9.57
N LYS A 147 11.99 -0.31 -10.50
CA LYS A 147 10.73 0.37 -10.23
C LYS A 147 9.65 -0.40 -10.94
N THR A 148 8.47 -0.37 -10.36
CA THR A 148 7.31 -1.07 -10.89
C THR A 148 6.18 -0.07 -11.05
N THR A 149 5.42 -0.18 -12.14
CA THR A 149 4.25 0.66 -12.38
C THR A 149 2.98 -0.04 -11.90
N LEU A 150 1.96 0.76 -11.59
CA LEU A 150 0.63 0.26 -11.27
C LEU A 150 -0.43 1.29 -11.67
N HIS A 151 -1.41 0.85 -12.48
CA HIS A 151 -2.53 1.70 -12.85
C HIS A 151 -3.54 1.84 -11.71
N LEU A 152 -3.99 3.08 -11.50
CA LEU A 152 -5.14 3.37 -10.65
C LEU A 152 -6.42 3.16 -11.45
N GLU A 153 -7.34 2.35 -10.92
CA GLU A 153 -8.63 2.06 -11.57
C GLU A 153 -9.58 3.26 -11.57
N ARG A 154 -9.33 4.24 -10.70
CA ARG A 154 -10.19 5.42 -10.54
C ARG A 154 -9.41 6.68 -10.86
N PRO A 155 -10.07 7.67 -11.47
CA PRO A 155 -9.46 8.98 -11.66
C PRO A 155 -8.99 9.58 -10.35
N LEU A 156 -7.80 10.18 -10.34
CA LEU A 156 -7.28 10.94 -9.20
C LEU A 156 -7.29 12.43 -9.53
N LYS A 157 -8.05 13.20 -8.74
CA LYS A 157 -8.07 14.67 -8.79
C LYS A 157 -8.21 15.23 -10.22
N GLY A 158 -9.12 14.65 -11.01
CA GLY A 158 -9.42 15.10 -12.37
C GLY A 158 -8.61 14.43 -13.50
N GLN A 159 -7.66 13.55 -13.19
CA GLN A 159 -6.90 12.77 -14.17
C GLN A 159 -7.44 11.34 -14.21
N ALA A 160 -7.88 10.85 -15.38
CA ALA A 160 -8.48 9.53 -15.52
C ALA A 160 -7.43 8.39 -15.48
N ASP A 161 -6.36 8.53 -16.26
CA ASP A 161 -5.32 7.52 -16.38
C ASP A 161 -4.12 7.90 -15.50
N VAL A 162 -4.02 7.23 -14.35
CA VAL A 162 -3.04 7.49 -13.30
C VAL A 162 -2.17 6.26 -13.13
N VAL A 163 -0.86 6.48 -13.11
CA VAL A 163 0.16 5.45 -12.93
C VAL A 163 0.93 5.75 -11.65
N ILE A 164 1.02 4.77 -10.76
CA ILE A 164 1.89 4.84 -9.59
C ILE A 164 3.18 4.13 -9.93
N VAL A 165 4.31 4.82 -9.81
CA VAL A 165 5.65 4.21 -9.88
C VAL A 165 6.13 4.02 -8.45
N PHE A 166 6.45 2.78 -8.08
CA PHE A 166 6.88 2.45 -6.72
C PHE A 166 8.11 1.53 -6.73
N TYR A 167 8.81 1.50 -5.59
CA TYR A 167 9.94 0.61 -5.40
C TYR A 167 9.47 -0.69 -4.69
N PRO A 168 9.48 -1.85 -5.38
CA PRO A 168 8.87 -3.08 -4.89
C PRO A 168 9.58 -3.67 -3.66
N TYR A 169 10.80 -3.24 -3.36
CA TYR A 169 11.53 -3.65 -2.15
C TYR A 169 10.96 -3.02 -0.88
N PHE A 170 10.31 -1.86 -1.00
CA PHE A 170 9.76 -1.14 0.13
C PHE A 170 8.27 -1.39 0.30
N ILE A 171 7.53 -1.48 -0.81
CA ILE A 171 6.08 -1.63 -0.77
C ILE A 171 5.61 -2.48 -1.95
N ASP A 172 4.58 -3.29 -1.75
CA ASP A 172 3.97 -4.04 -2.85
C ASP A 172 2.85 -3.23 -3.54
N SER A 173 2.38 -3.72 -4.70
CA SER A 173 1.33 -3.04 -5.46
C SER A 173 0.02 -2.88 -4.68
N TRP A 174 -0.34 -3.86 -3.85
CA TRP A 174 -1.63 -3.85 -3.15
C TRP A 174 -1.66 -2.81 -2.04
N ASP A 175 -0.60 -2.72 -1.26
CA ASP A 175 -0.45 -1.72 -0.19
C ASP A 175 -0.20 -0.33 -0.75
N THR A 176 0.47 -0.23 -1.90
CA THR A 176 0.59 1.05 -2.62
C THR A 176 -0.80 1.57 -3.01
N LYS A 177 -1.70 0.72 -3.55
CA LYS A 177 -3.09 1.13 -3.83
C LYS A 177 -3.79 1.59 -2.55
N LYS A 178 -3.64 0.88 -1.43
CA LYS A 178 -4.29 1.27 -0.18
C LYS A 178 -3.82 2.62 0.32
N LEU A 179 -2.52 2.91 0.27
CA LEU A 179 -2.00 4.21 0.66
C LEU A 179 -2.63 5.34 -0.15
N VAL A 180 -2.64 5.20 -1.48
CA VAL A 180 -3.24 6.21 -2.38
C VAL A 180 -4.76 6.33 -2.19
N GLN A 181 -5.46 5.21 -1.98
CA GLN A 181 -6.90 5.21 -1.67
C GLN A 181 -7.25 5.82 -0.30
N ASN A 182 -6.26 5.98 0.58
CA ASN A 182 -6.41 6.56 1.91
C ASN A 182 -5.61 7.87 2.05
N ASP A 183 -5.58 8.65 0.97
CA ASP A 183 -5.08 10.02 0.90
C ASP A 183 -3.56 10.22 1.14
N VAL A 184 -2.76 9.17 1.01
CA VAL A 184 -1.30 9.28 0.95
C VAL A 184 -0.88 9.43 -0.51
N TYR A 185 -0.46 10.63 -0.90
CA TYR A 185 -0.11 10.96 -2.29
C TYR A 185 1.36 11.34 -2.48
N ASP A 186 2.02 11.75 -1.40
CA ASP A 186 3.44 12.06 -1.37
C ASP A 186 4.12 11.09 -0.43
N ALA A 187 4.97 10.24 -0.98
CA ALA A 187 5.82 9.33 -0.22
C ALA A 187 7.18 9.21 -0.91
N TRP A 188 8.19 8.77 -0.16
CA TRP A 188 9.47 8.32 -0.71
C TRP A 188 9.31 6.98 -1.43
N LEU A 189 8.36 6.15 -0.98
CA LEU A 189 8.11 4.79 -1.49
C LEU A 189 7.56 4.73 -2.91
N PHE A 190 6.83 5.76 -3.33
CA PHE A 190 6.17 5.81 -4.63
C PHE A 190 5.94 7.26 -5.09
N LYS A 191 5.72 7.43 -6.39
CA LYS A 191 5.32 8.68 -7.03
C LYS A 191 4.14 8.43 -7.96
N ILE A 192 3.28 9.44 -8.10
CA ILE A 192 2.04 9.35 -8.87
C ILE A 192 2.17 10.19 -10.14
N TYR A 193 1.95 9.56 -11.28
CA TYR A 193 2.07 10.14 -12.61
C TYR A 193 0.76 10.04 -13.38
N ASN A 194 0.63 10.84 -14.43
CA ASN A 194 -0.32 10.56 -15.50
C ASN A 194 0.24 9.45 -16.41
N LEU A 195 -0.59 8.96 -17.32
CA LEU A 195 -0.28 7.81 -18.18
C LEU A 195 1.04 7.91 -18.97
N ASP A 196 1.41 9.10 -19.42
CA ASP A 196 2.60 9.33 -20.25
C ASP A 196 3.81 9.84 -19.45
N GLY A 197 3.72 9.90 -18.12
CA GLY A 197 4.81 10.36 -17.26
C GLY A 197 5.10 11.87 -17.33
N THR A 198 4.41 12.64 -18.18
CA THR A 198 4.69 14.08 -18.37
C THR A 198 4.26 14.95 -17.20
N ARG A 199 3.39 14.44 -16.33
CA ARG A 199 2.92 15.12 -15.12
C ARG A 199 3.03 14.23 -13.90
N ILE A 200 3.43 14.85 -12.80
CA ILE A 200 3.51 14.25 -11.48
C ILE A 200 2.51 14.93 -10.53
N PHE A 201 1.84 14.13 -9.71
CA PHE A 201 0.93 14.61 -8.68
C PHE A 201 1.64 14.71 -7.33
N SER A 202 1.37 15.80 -6.61
CA SER A 202 1.68 15.95 -5.18
C SER A 202 0.53 16.63 -4.47
N LEU A 203 0.40 16.44 -3.16
CA LEU A 203 -0.62 17.11 -2.35
C LEU A 203 -0.42 18.63 -2.34
N ARG A 204 0.85 19.09 -2.34
CA ARG A 204 1.18 20.52 -2.28
C ARG A 204 0.90 21.24 -3.59
N ASN A 205 1.28 20.68 -4.72
CA ASN A 205 1.27 21.37 -6.01
C ASN A 205 0.17 20.88 -6.96
N GLY A 206 -0.57 19.81 -6.59
CA GLY A 206 -1.47 19.13 -7.51
C GLY A 206 -0.70 18.48 -8.67
N TRP A 207 -1.32 18.45 -9.85
CA TRP A 207 -0.68 18.00 -11.08
C TRP A 207 0.27 19.05 -11.62
N SER A 208 1.55 18.71 -11.71
CA SER A 208 2.63 19.57 -12.18
C SER A 208 3.47 18.87 -13.25
N LEU A 209 4.17 19.63 -14.09
CA LEU A 209 5.05 19.05 -15.11
C LEU A 209 6.16 18.23 -14.43
N SER A 210 6.43 17.05 -14.98
CA SER A 210 7.57 16.24 -14.56
C SER A 210 8.88 16.95 -14.89
N THR A 211 9.81 16.94 -13.94
CA THR A 211 11.21 17.29 -14.22
C THR A 211 11.85 16.19 -15.07
N GLU A 212 12.99 16.48 -15.69
CA GLU A 212 13.78 15.50 -16.43
C GLU A 212 14.05 14.24 -15.60
N HIS A 213 14.51 14.41 -14.36
CA HIS A 213 14.69 13.31 -13.42
C HIS A 213 13.42 12.48 -13.14
N ASN A 214 12.25 13.13 -13.06
CA ASN A 214 10.98 12.42 -12.84
C ASN A 214 10.54 11.64 -14.09
N ALA A 215 10.77 12.20 -15.28
CA ALA A 215 10.50 11.50 -16.54
C ALA A 215 11.41 10.26 -16.68
N GLU A 216 12.71 10.40 -16.39
CA GLU A 216 13.63 9.25 -16.36
C GLU A 216 13.21 8.18 -15.34
N MET A 217 12.71 8.60 -14.17
CA MET A 217 12.19 7.65 -13.18
C MET A 217 10.98 6.87 -13.69
N PHE A 218 10.11 7.52 -14.47
CA PHE A 218 8.95 6.90 -15.09
C PHE A 218 9.36 5.92 -16.20
N ASP A 219 10.22 6.35 -17.13
CA ASP A 219 10.65 5.56 -18.29
C ASP A 219 11.45 4.31 -17.90
N ASN A 220 12.17 4.36 -16.77
CA ASN A 220 12.94 3.24 -16.25
C ASN A 220 12.11 2.25 -15.41
N ALA A 221 10.80 2.48 -15.24
CA ALA A 221 9.93 1.59 -14.50
C ALA A 221 9.46 0.43 -15.39
N LYS A 222 9.41 -0.78 -14.83
CA LYS A 222 8.86 -1.95 -15.51
C LYS A 222 7.36 -2.00 -15.31
N ASP A 223 6.65 -2.30 -16.39
CA ASP A 223 5.22 -2.59 -16.33
C ASP A 223 4.94 -3.89 -15.58
N ASN A 224 3.89 -3.85 -14.76
CA ASN A 224 3.45 -4.94 -13.88
C ASN A 224 2.10 -5.50 -14.30
#